data_AF-A0A3M8HBY0-F1
#
_entry.id   AF-A0A3M8HBY0-F1
#
_cell.length_a   1.000
_cell.length_b   1.000
_cell.length_c   1.000
_cell.angle_alpha   90.00
_cell.angle_beta   90.00
_cell.angle_gamma   90.00
#
_symmetry.space_group_name_H-M   'P 1'
#
loop_
_entity.id
_entity.type
_entity.pdbx_description
1 polymer ?
#
loop_
_entity_poly.entity_id
_entity_poly.type
_entity_poly.pdbx_seq_one_letter_code
_entity_poly.pdbx_strand_id
1 'polypeptide(L)'
;MSEQIIVDVDKVKKIASNISSCNKAIHSGISDAEQKIKSLNSNWESAAADAVITKFYSIKNDFHSNRFKVVQNFSTILNQQISDGYKQTEDTNESLANLFK
;
A
#
# COMPACT_ATOMS: atom_id res chain seq x y z
N MET A 1 5.57 31.55 20.33
CA MET A 1 6.75 31.10 19.58
C MET A 1 6.42 29.72 19.04
N SER A 2 6.09 29.62 17.76
CA SER A 2 5.82 28.33 17.11
C SER A 2 7.13 27.56 17.01
N GLU A 3 7.17 26.35 17.55
CA GLU A 3 8.29 25.42 17.34
C GLU A 3 8.49 25.26 15.84
N GLN A 4 9.59 25.80 15.34
CA GLN A 4 9.97 25.64 13.95
C GLN A 4 10.47 24.21 13.81
N ILE A 5 9.57 23.28 13.47
CA ILE A 5 9.94 21.90 13.16
C ILE A 5 10.80 21.96 11.89
N ILE A 6 12.13 21.89 12.06
CA ILE A 6 13.07 21.73 10.96
C ILE A 6 12.95 20.28 10.49
N VAL A 7 11.96 20.02 9.63
CA VAL A 7 11.82 18.72 8.97
C VAL A 7 12.96 18.59 7.95
N ASP A 8 13.76 17.54 8.10
CA ASP A 8 14.73 17.12 7.10
C ASP A 8 13.98 16.52 5.91
N VAL A 9 13.66 17.39 4.95
CA VAL A 9 12.93 17.10 3.71
C VAL A 9 13.49 15.87 2.99
N ASP A 10 14.81 15.71 2.97
CA ASP A 10 15.46 14.60 2.28
C ASP A 10 15.28 13.28 3.03
N LYS A 11 15.34 13.30 4.36
CA LYS A 11 15.00 12.12 5.17
C LYS A 11 13.55 11.70 4.96
N VAL A 12 12.60 12.63 4.93
CA VAL A 12 11.18 12.27 4.77
C VAL A 12 10.91 11.76 3.35
N LYS A 13 11.50 12.37 2.31
CA LYS A 13 11.43 11.84 0.91
C LYS A 13 12.01 10.44 0.79
N LYS A 14 13.15 10.18 1.45
CA LYS A 14 13.78 8.86 1.48
C LYS A 14 12.88 7.82 2.16
N ILE A 15 12.27 8.17 3.30
CA ILE A 15 11.33 7.30 4.00
C ILE A 15 10.08 7.03 3.15
N ALA A 16 9.48 8.04 2.54
CA ALA A 16 8.32 7.89 1.66
C ALA A 16 8.62 6.96 0.46
N SER A 17 9.81 7.11 -0.12
CA SER A 17 10.31 6.25 -1.21
C SER A 17 10.54 4.80 -0.76
N ASN A 18 11.05 4.60 0.45
CA ASN A 18 11.21 3.28 1.04
C ASN A 18 9.85 2.60 1.27
N ILE A 19 8.87 3.32 1.85
CA ILE A 19 7.52 2.81 2.08
C ILE A 19 6.86 2.41 0.74
N SER A 20 6.99 3.25 -0.29
CA SER A 20 6.50 2.96 -1.65
C SER A 20 7.16 1.71 -2.24
N SER A 21 8.48 1.57 -2.08
CA SER A 21 9.23 0.40 -2.54
C SER A 21 8.79 -0.88 -1.83
N CYS A 22 8.64 -0.85 -0.50
CA CYS A 22 8.11 -1.98 0.27
C CYS A 22 6.68 -2.35 -0.15
N ASN A 23 5.83 -1.35 -0.44
CA ASN A 23 4.47 -1.59 -0.91
C ASN A 23 4.46 -2.30 -2.27
N LYS A 24 5.32 -1.88 -3.20
CA LYS A 24 5.50 -2.54 -4.51
C LYS A 24 6.05 -3.96 -4.38
N ALA A 25 7.02 -4.20 -3.49
CA ALA A 25 7.58 -5.53 -3.27
C ALA A 25 6.52 -6.52 -2.75
N ILE A 26 5.69 -6.09 -1.79
CA ILE A 26 4.55 -6.89 -1.28
C ILE A 26 3.51 -7.10 -2.37
N HIS A 27 3.30 -6.11 -3.24
CA HIS A 27 2.41 -6.26 -4.39
C HIS A 27 2.91 -7.34 -5.34
N SER A 28 4.18 -7.26 -5.74
CA SER A 28 4.80 -8.21 -6.65
C SER A 28 4.81 -9.64 -6.09
N GLY A 29 5.16 -9.82 -4.82
CA GLY A 29 5.22 -11.15 -4.22
C GLY A 29 3.87 -11.88 -4.19
N ILE A 30 2.76 -11.14 -4.06
CA ILE A 30 1.42 -11.73 -4.11
C ILE A 30 0.97 -11.99 -5.56
N SER A 31 1.36 -11.15 -6.51
CA SER A 31 1.19 -11.43 -7.94
C SER A 31 1.95 -12.69 -8.37
N ASP A 32 3.16 -12.90 -7.87
CA ASP A 32 3.95 -14.12 -8.11
C ASP A 32 3.28 -15.36 -7.49
N ALA A 33 2.74 -15.22 -6.27
CA ALA A 33 1.97 -16.28 -5.63
C ALA A 33 0.70 -16.64 -6.42
N GLU A 34 0.00 -15.64 -6.97
CA GLU A 34 -1.17 -15.86 -7.82
C GLU A 34 -0.80 -16.64 -9.09
N GLN A 35 0.31 -16.31 -9.74
CA GLN A 35 0.78 -17.05 -10.91
C GLN A 35 1.06 -18.52 -10.57
N LYS A 36 1.71 -18.79 -9.44
CA LYS A 36 1.97 -20.17 -8.97
C LYS A 36 0.68 -20.93 -8.67
N ILE A 37 -0.32 -20.29 -8.06
CA ILE A 37 -1.64 -20.89 -7.81
C ILE A 37 -2.38 -21.18 -9.12
N LYS A 38 -2.31 -20.30 -10.12
CA LYS A 38 -2.88 -20.55 -11.46
C LYS A 38 -2.23 -21.76 -12.14
N SER A 39 -0.90 -21.87 -12.08
CA SER A 39 -0.17 -23.03 -12.61
C SER A 39 -0.45 -24.32 -11.82
N LEU A 40 -0.76 -24.21 -10.53
CA LEU A 40 -1.19 -25.35 -9.73
C LEU A 40 -2.57 -25.85 -10.20
N ASN A 41 -3.51 -24.93 -10.44
CA ASN A 41 -4.85 -25.27 -10.94
C ASN A 41 -4.81 -26.01 -12.27
N SER A 42 -3.94 -25.61 -13.20
CA SER A 42 -3.83 -26.26 -14.51
C SER A 42 -3.37 -27.72 -14.46
N ASN A 43 -2.80 -28.16 -13.32
CA ASN A 43 -2.25 -29.50 -13.14
C ASN A 43 -2.94 -30.30 -12.01
N TRP A 44 -3.92 -29.70 -11.33
CA TRP A 44 -4.59 -30.32 -10.18
C TRP A 44 -6.09 -29.99 -10.18
N GLU A 45 -6.86 -30.73 -10.98
CA GLU A 45 -8.32 -30.66 -10.98
C GLU A 45 -8.90 -31.55 -9.88
N SER A 46 -9.30 -30.95 -8.75
CA SER A 46 -10.04 -31.63 -7.69
C SER A 46 -10.79 -30.63 -6.82
N ALA A 47 -11.84 -31.09 -6.13
CA ALA A 47 -12.58 -30.26 -5.16
C ALA A 47 -11.69 -29.69 -4.04
N ALA A 48 -10.59 -30.38 -3.70
CA ALA A 48 -9.60 -29.88 -2.74
C ALA A 48 -8.78 -28.71 -3.32
N ALA A 49 -8.42 -28.78 -4.60
CA ALA A 49 -7.71 -27.69 -5.29
C ALA A 49 -8.58 -26.45 -5.39
N ASP A 50 -9.87 -26.60 -5.75
CA ASP A 50 -10.84 -25.50 -5.81
C ASP A 50 -10.98 -24.77 -4.47
N ALA A 51 -11.02 -25.51 -3.37
CA ALA A 51 -11.11 -24.93 -2.02
C ALA A 51 -9.86 -24.11 -1.65
N VAL A 52 -8.67 -24.60 -2.00
CA VAL A 52 -7.40 -23.89 -1.76
C VAL A 52 -7.29 -22.63 -2.61
N ILE A 53 -7.64 -22.73 -3.90
CA ILE A 53 -7.61 -21.60 -4.85
C ILE A 53 -8.59 -20.52 -4.40
N THR A 54 -9.82 -20.90 -4.05
CA THR A 54 -10.85 -19.98 -3.55
C THR A 54 -10.37 -19.25 -2.30
N LYS A 55 -9.73 -19.97 -1.36
CA LYS A 55 -9.21 -19.36 -0.13
C LYS A 55 -8.06 -18.37 -0.40
N PHE A 56 -7.17 -18.69 -1.34
CA PHE A 56 -6.13 -17.75 -1.78
C PHE A 56 -6.75 -16.46 -2.36
N TYR A 57 -7.73 -16.60 -3.25
CA TYR A 57 -8.39 -15.44 -3.88
C TYR A 57 -9.18 -14.59 -2.87
N SER A 58 -9.82 -15.19 -1.87
CA SER A 58 -10.45 -14.44 -0.77
C SER A 58 -9.43 -13.58 -0.05
N ILE A 59 -8.33 -14.17 0.42
CA ILE A 59 -7.26 -13.43 1.13
C ILE A 59 -6.69 -12.32 0.26
N LYS A 60 -6.44 -12.60 -1.02
CA LYS A 60 -5.93 -11.61 -1.98
C LYS A 60 -6.89 -10.43 -2.13
N ASN A 61 -8.18 -10.70 -2.31
CA ASN A 61 -9.17 -9.67 -2.57
C ASN A 61 -9.46 -8.84 -1.31
N ASP A 62 -9.55 -9.49 -0.16
CA ASP A 62 -9.89 -8.85 1.12
C ASP A 62 -8.76 -7.92 1.61
N PHE A 63 -7.50 -8.35 1.44
CA PHE A 63 -6.37 -7.62 2.02
C PHE A 63 -5.56 -6.83 1.00
N HIS A 64 -5.34 -7.36 -0.20
CA HIS A 64 -4.22 -6.89 -1.02
C HIS A 64 -4.51 -5.60 -1.79
N SER A 65 -5.69 -5.51 -2.43
CA SER A 65 -6.04 -4.34 -3.25
C SER A 65 -6.21 -3.07 -2.43
N ASN A 66 -6.94 -3.15 -1.31
CA ASN A 66 -7.19 -1.99 -0.46
C ASN A 66 -5.92 -1.57 0.28
N ARG A 67 -5.14 -2.53 0.82
CA ARG A 67 -3.87 -2.23 1.50
C ARG A 67 -2.87 -1.57 0.57
N PHE A 68 -2.73 -2.04 -0.67
CA PHE A 68 -1.81 -1.44 -1.63
C PHE A 68 -2.16 0.03 -1.88
N LYS A 69 -3.44 0.34 -2.13
CA LYS A 69 -3.92 1.71 -2.36
C LYS A 69 -3.67 2.62 -1.16
N VAL A 70 -4.00 2.16 0.06
CA VAL A 70 -3.83 2.96 1.29
C VAL A 70 -2.36 3.30 1.53
N VAL A 71 -1.46 2.31 1.45
CA VAL A 71 -0.03 2.54 1.69
C VAL A 71 0.59 3.38 0.57
N GLN A 72 0.15 3.21 -0.68
CA GLN A 72 0.60 4.04 -1.80
C GLN A 72 0.17 5.50 -1.61
N ASN A 73 -1.08 5.73 -1.22
CA ASN A 73 -1.61 7.07 -0.94
C ASN A 73 -0.86 7.73 0.21
N PHE A 74 -0.54 7.01 1.28
CA PHE A 74 0.26 7.52 2.39
C PHE A 74 1.66 7.96 1.94
N SER A 75 2.36 7.17 1.14
CA SER A 75 3.64 7.57 0.53
C SER A 75 3.52 8.81 -0.35
N THR A 76 2.41 8.96 -1.08
CA THR A 76 2.14 10.14 -1.91
C THR A 76 1.87 11.38 -1.05
N ILE A 77 1.06 11.25 0.00
CA ILE A 77 0.77 12.35 0.95
C ILE A 77 2.04 12.80 1.65
N LEU A 78 2.88 11.87 2.11
CA LEU A 78 4.19 12.22 2.67
C LEU A 78 4.98 13.08 1.67
N ASN A 79 5.09 12.65 0.41
CA ASN A 79 5.78 13.45 -0.60
C ASN A 79 5.12 14.81 -0.87
N GLN A 80 3.79 14.89 -0.93
CA GLN A 80 3.04 16.13 -1.17
C GLN A 80 3.16 17.11 0.00
N GLN A 81 3.01 16.65 1.24
CA GLN A 81 3.18 17.48 2.44
C GLN A 81 4.61 18.01 2.59
N ILE A 82 5.61 17.38 1.98
CA ILE A 82 6.98 17.91 1.95
C ILE A 82 7.22 18.82 0.74
N SER A 83 6.53 18.58 -0.38
CA SER A 83 6.67 19.36 -1.61
C SER A 83 5.85 20.66 -1.58
N ASP A 84 4.70 20.64 -0.91
CA ASP A 84 3.74 21.76 -0.78
C ASP A 84 3.71 22.34 0.65
N GLY A 85 4.14 21.56 1.66
CA GLY A 85 4.19 21.97 3.07
C GLY A 85 5.45 22.76 3.43
N TYR A 86 5.48 24.00 2.96
CA TYR A 86 5.56 25.10 3.91
C TYR A 86 4.28 25.95 3.92
N LYS A 87 3.23 25.62 3.14
CA LYS A 87 2.10 26.52 2.92
C LYS A 87 0.69 25.98 3.14
N GLN A 88 0.46 24.69 3.45
CA GLN A 88 -0.92 24.15 3.42
C GLN A 88 -1.21 23.07 4.48
N THR A 89 -0.68 23.23 5.70
CA THR A 89 -0.75 22.20 6.75
C THR A 89 -2.12 22.07 7.45
N GLU A 90 -3.05 23.03 7.34
CA GLU A 90 -4.28 22.98 8.16
C GLU A 90 -5.47 22.26 7.49
N ASP A 91 -5.69 22.37 6.18
CA ASP A 91 -6.94 21.86 5.56
C ASP A 91 -6.93 20.35 5.25
N THR A 92 -5.76 19.70 5.19
CA THR A 92 -5.67 18.30 4.70
C THR A 92 -5.99 17.26 5.79
N ASN A 93 -5.86 17.61 7.07
CA ASN A 93 -6.01 16.65 8.18
C ASN A 93 -7.45 16.15 8.38
N GLU A 94 -8.48 16.93 8.03
CA GLU A 94 -9.88 16.48 8.15
C GLU A 94 -10.31 15.51 7.02
N SER A 95 -9.77 15.68 5.81
CA SER A 95 -10.10 14.80 4.68
C SER A 95 -9.53 13.39 4.85
N LEU A 96 -8.34 13.27 5.46
CA LEU A 96 -7.61 12.01 5.58
C LEU A 96 -8.27 11.01 6.54
N ALA A 97 -8.85 11.47 7.64
CA ALA A 97 -9.54 10.60 8.59
C ALA A 97 -10.77 9.91 7.98
N ASN A 98 -11.37 10.50 6.93
CA ASN A 98 -12.49 9.92 6.21
C ASN A 98 -12.08 8.87 5.16
N LEU A 99 -10.80 8.80 4.76
CA LEU A 99 -10.28 7.77 3.85
C LEU A 99 -9.87 6.47 4.56
N PHE A 100 -9.84 6.47 5.90
CA PHE A 100 -9.56 5.30 6.75
C PHE A 100 -10.84 4.66 7.33
N LYS A 101 -12.03 5.19 7.04
CA LYS A 101 -13.34 4.59 7.35
C LYS A 101 -13.84 3.78 6.16
#